data_AF-A0A9W3SJA9-F1
#
_entry.id   AF-A0A9W3SJA9-F1
#
_cell.length_a   1.000
_cell.length_b   1.000
_cell.length_c   1.000
_cell.angle_alpha   90.00
_cell.angle_beta   90.00
_cell.angle_gamma   90.00
#
_symmetry.space_group_name_H-M   'P 1'
#
loop_
_entity.id
_entity.type
_entity.pdbx_description
1 polymer ?
#
loop_
_entity_poly.entity_id
_entity_poly.type
_entity_poly.pdbx_seq_one_letter_code
_entity_poly.pdbx_strand_id
1 'polypeptide(L)'
;MDKKGDKFQTYSDELKIQVVKSYLNGEGSQSVIAKKYKLRSRTQVMNWVRKYQETGDISDLRGQNGGNNSLKNLLGSGAKK
;
A
#
# COMPACT_ATOMS: atom_id res chain seq x y z
N MET A 1 10.81 16.51 21.85
CA MET A 1 9.94 15.39 21.41
C MET A 1 10.78 14.41 20.59
N ASP A 2 11.03 13.21 21.11
CA ASP A 2 11.82 12.17 20.46
C ASP A 2 11.17 11.74 19.15
N LYS A 3 11.80 12.09 18.03
CA LYS A 3 11.48 11.56 16.71
C LYS A 3 11.85 10.08 16.71
N LYS A 4 10.96 9.21 17.22
CA LYS A 4 11.13 7.75 17.18
C LYS A 4 11.39 7.36 15.72
N GLY A 5 12.64 6.97 15.46
CA GLY A 5 13.08 6.45 14.18
C GLY A 5 12.04 5.50 13.63
N ASP A 6 11.59 5.77 12.41
CA ASP A 6 10.61 4.97 11.71
C ASP A 6 11.25 3.61 11.42
N LYS A 7 11.23 2.71 12.41
CA LYS A 7 11.63 1.32 12.23
C LYS A 7 10.78 0.78 11.08
N PHE A 8 11.45 0.52 9.97
CA PHE A 8 10.84 -0.09 8.80
C PHE A 8 10.36 -1.47 9.22
N GLN A 9 9.04 -1.60 9.40
CA GLN A 9 8.45 -2.90 9.64
C GLN A 9 8.56 -3.69 8.34
N THR A 10 9.39 -4.73 8.34
CA THR A 10 9.41 -5.68 7.24
C THR A 10 8.14 -6.52 7.32
N TYR A 11 7.40 -6.57 6.22
CA TYR A 11 6.22 -7.40 6.07
C TYR A 11 6.56 -8.52 5.09
N SER A 12 6.18 -9.75 5.43
CA SER A 12 6.31 -10.89 4.53
C SER A 12 5.40 -10.70 3.31
N ASP A 13 5.81 -11.23 2.16
CA ASP A 13 5.06 -11.05 0.90
C ASP A 13 3.65 -11.66 0.99
N GLU A 14 3.47 -12.77 1.69
CA GLU A 14 2.15 -13.35 1.98
C GLU A 14 1.20 -12.36 2.65
N LEU A 15 1.69 -11.63 3.66
CA LEU A 15 0.89 -10.62 4.35
C LEU A 15 0.51 -9.48 3.41
N LYS A 16 1.45 -9.00 2.59
CA LYS A 16 1.18 -7.95 1.60
C LYS A 16 0.10 -8.41 0.62
N ILE A 17 0.16 -9.65 0.15
CA ILE A 17 -0.83 -10.22 -0.77
C ILE A 17 -2.20 -10.31 -0.09
N GLN A 18 -2.27 -10.77 1.16
CA GLN A 18 -3.54 -10.79 1.91
C GLN A 18 -4.14 -9.38 2.06
N VAL A 19 -3.32 -8.38 2.36
CA VAL A 19 -3.75 -6.99 2.47
C VAL A 19 -4.33 -6.48 1.16
N VAL A 20 -3.64 -6.72 0.04
CA VAL A 20 -4.10 -6.30 -1.29
C VAL A 20 -5.39 -7.01 -1.68
N LYS A 21 -5.47 -8.33 -1.49
CA LYS A 21 -6.68 -9.10 -1.77
C LYS A 21 -7.88 -8.60 -0.99
N SER A 22 -7.70 -8.27 0.30
CA SER A 22 -8.77 -7.72 1.14
C SER A 22 -9.25 -6.35 0.63
N TYR A 23 -8.33 -5.53 0.12
CA TYR A 23 -8.67 -4.25 -0.50
C TYR A 23 -9.43 -4.43 -1.81
N LEU A 24 -8.97 -5.34 -2.67
CA LEU A 24 -9.64 -5.66 -3.94
C LEU A 24 -11.02 -6.32 -3.74
N ASN A 25 -11.18 -7.09 -2.65
CA ASN A 25 -12.45 -7.68 -2.25
C ASN A 25 -13.44 -6.65 -1.68
N GLY A 26 -13.02 -5.40 -1.49
CA GLY A 26 -13.88 -4.34 -0.97
C GLY A 26 -14.18 -4.45 0.53
N GLU A 27 -13.34 -5.14 1.32
CA GLU A 27 -13.56 -5.30 2.77
C GLU A 27 -13.49 -3.98 3.56
N GLY A 28 -13.05 -2.90 2.92
CA GLY A 28 -13.09 -1.56 3.48
C GLY A 28 -12.09 -0.62 2.82
N SER A 29 -12.06 0.62 3.29
CA SER A 29 -11.08 1.59 2.81
C SER A 29 -9.66 1.21 3.23
N GLN A 30 -8.66 1.69 2.49
CA GLN A 30 -7.22 1.58 2.80
C GLN A 30 -6.85 1.82 4.28
N SER A 31 -7.50 2.79 4.95
CA SER A 31 -7.26 3.08 6.36
C SER A 31 -7.79 1.99 7.29
N VAL A 32 -8.93 1.37 6.96
CA VAL A 32 -9.54 0.28 7.73
C VAL A 32 -8.68 -0.96 7.61
N ILE A 33 -8.27 -1.28 6.38
CA ILE A 33 -7.40 -2.43 6.10
C ILE A 33 -6.03 -2.24 6.75
N ALA A 34 -5.45 -1.04 6.66
CA ALA A 34 -4.20 -0.75 7.36
C ALA A 34 -4.32 -0.98 8.87
N LYS A 35 -5.42 -0.57 9.51
CA LYS A 35 -5.64 -0.85 10.94
C LYS A 35 -5.84 -2.34 11.21
N LYS A 36 -6.62 -3.05 10.40
CA LYS A 36 -6.88 -4.49 10.51
C LYS A 36 -5.58 -5.31 10.50
N TYR A 37 -4.67 -4.96 9.59
CA TYR A 37 -3.37 -5.62 9.43
C TYR A 37 -2.22 -4.95 10.20
N LYS A 38 -2.52 -4.01 11.11
CA LYS A 38 -1.53 -3.25 11.91
C LYS A 38 -0.42 -2.63 11.06
N LEU A 39 -0.78 -2.14 9.88
CA LEU A 39 0.12 -1.41 9.01
C LEU A 39 0.37 -0.02 9.57
N ARG A 40 1.63 0.40 9.48
CA ARG A 40 2.05 1.72 9.97
C ARG A 40 1.49 2.86 9.13
N SER A 41 1.29 2.63 7.83
CA SER A 41 0.78 3.64 6.92
C SER A 41 -0.23 3.07 5.92
N ARG A 42 -1.34 3.79 5.73
CA ARG A 42 -2.31 3.52 4.65
C ARG A 42 -1.67 3.60 3.26
N THR A 43 -0.61 4.41 3.10
CA THR A 43 0.10 4.56 1.83
C THR A 43 0.81 3.26 1.43
N GLN A 44 1.18 2.40 2.41
CA GLN A 44 1.74 1.08 2.10
C GLN A 44 0.72 0.19 1.40
N VAL A 45 -0.54 0.22 1.82
CA VAL A 45 -1.64 -0.52 1.15
C VAL A 45 -1.74 -0.09 -0.31
N MET A 46 -1.83 1.21 -0.57
CA MET A 46 -1.89 1.76 -1.94
C MET A 46 -0.70 1.32 -2.80
N ASN A 47 0.52 1.42 -2.26
CA ASN A 47 1.72 1.02 -2.98
C ASN A 47 1.71 -0.48 -3.32
N TRP A 48 1.27 -1.33 -2.39
CA TRP A 48 1.17 -2.77 -2.63
C TRP A 48 0.06 -3.12 -3.63
N VAL A 49 -1.10 -2.48 -3.55
CA VAL A 49 -2.21 -2.68 -4.50
C VAL A 49 -1.75 -2.32 -5.90
N ARG A 50 -1.14 -1.13 -6.04
CA ARG A 50 -0.60 -0.67 -7.31
C ARG A 50 0.43 -1.64 -7.88
N LYS A 51 1.38 -2.07 -7.05
CA LYS A 51 2.42 -3.01 -7.48
C LYS A 51 1.82 -4.36 -7.91
N TYR A 52 0.87 -4.87 -7.14
CA TYR A 52 0.16 -6.10 -7.47
C TYR A 52 -0.60 -6.00 -8.81
N GLN A 53 -1.19 -4.85 -9.12
CA GLN A 53 -1.86 -4.60 -10.40
C GLN A 53 -0.88 -4.46 -11.57
N GLU A 54 0.31 -3.89 -11.34
CA GLU A 54 1.34 -3.70 -12.38
C GLU A 54 2.13 -4.98 -12.68
N THR A 55 2.56 -5.70 -11.64
CA THR A 55 3.49 -6.84 -11.77
C THR A 55 2.89 -8.19 -11.41
N GLY A 56 1.70 -8.26 -10.80
CA GLY A 56 1.15 -9.49 -10.23
C GLY A 56 1.82 -9.95 -8.92
N ASP A 57 2.97 -9.35 -8.59
CA ASP A 57 3.80 -9.66 -7.43
C ASP A 57 4.16 -8.40 -6.61
N ILE A 58 4.35 -8.57 -5.29
CA ILE A 58 4.63 -7.47 -4.35
C ILE A 58 6.08 -7.51 -3.82
N SER A 59 6.92 -8.32 -4.47
CA SER A 59 8.32 -8.53 -4.10
C SER A 59 9.08 -7.20 -4.00
N ASP A 60 9.92 -7.07 -2.97
CA ASP A 60 10.61 -5.83 -2.61
C ASP A 60 11.80 -5.57 -3.56
N LEU A 61 11.54 -5.22 -4.82
CA LEU A 61 12.55 -4.74 -5.77
C LEU A 61 13.00 -3.30 -5.44
N ARG A 62 13.30 -3.00 -4.17
CA ARG A 62 13.70 -1.66 -3.69
C ARG A 62 15.07 -1.19 -4.23
N GLY A 63 15.66 -1.91 -5.18
CA GLY A 63 16.90 -1.55 -5.86
C GLY A 63 16.74 -1.02 -7.29
N GLN A 64 15.58 -1.08 -7.94
CA GLN A 64 15.44 -0.61 -9.33
C GLN A 64 14.95 0.83 -9.37
N ASN A 65 15.94 1.75 -9.34
CA ASN A 65 15.80 3.16 -9.66
C ASN A 65 15.26 3.31 -11.09
N GLY A 66 14.09 3.92 -11.26
CA GLY A 66 13.47 4.14 -12.57
C GLY A 66 12.13 4.84 -12.40
N GLY A 67 12.18 6.16 -12.21
CA GLY A 67 11.00 6.99 -11.94
C GLY A 67 9.96 6.89 -13.04
N ASN A 68 8.69 7.07 -12.66
CA ASN A 68 7.67 7.63 -13.53
C ASN A 68 6.56 8.24 -12.68
N ASN A 69 6.52 9.58 -12.74
CA ASN A 69 5.59 10.46 -12.04
C ASN A 69 4.21 10.46 -12.71
N SER A 70 3.71 9.30 -13.16
CA SER A 70 2.62 9.17 -14.13
C SER A 70 1.59 8.11 -13.75
N LEU A 71 0.97 8.17 -12.56
CA LEU A 71 -0.33 7.50 -12.30
C LEU A 71 -1.17 8.25 -11.25
N LYS A 72 -1.00 9.58 -11.13
CA LYS A 72 -1.79 10.41 -10.20
C LYS A 72 -3.23 10.72 -10.69
N ASN A 73 -3.66 10.13 -11.81
CA ASN A 73 -4.95 10.43 -12.46
C ASN A 73 -5.86 9.20 -12.71
N LEU A 74 -5.90 8.21 -11.81
CA LEU A 74 -6.94 7.17 -11.88
C LEU A 74 -7.48 6.78 -10.50
N LEU A 75 -7.92 7.77 -9.72
CA LEU A 75 -8.91 7.64 -8.65
C LEU A 75 -9.57 9.02 -8.49
N GLY A 76 -10.26 9.46 -9.54
CA GLY A 76 -11.06 10.67 -9.52
C GLY A 76 -12.39 10.41 -8.80
N SER A 77 -12.63 11.22 -7.76
CA SER A 77 -13.95 11.67 -7.29
C SER A 77 -14.74 10.76 -6.33
N GLY A 78 -14.85 11.24 -5.08
CA GLY A 78 -15.81 10.80 -4.07
C GLY A 78 -15.83 11.77 -2.89
N ALA A 79 -16.58 12.86 -3.05
CA ALA A 79 -16.70 14.02 -2.18
C ALA A 79 -17.04 13.74 -0.69
N LYS A 80 -16.61 14.67 0.18
CA LYS A 80 -17.37 15.44 1.21
C LYS A 80 -16.33 15.96 2.23
N LYS A 81 -16.16 17.27 2.42
CA LYS A 81 -17.13 18.35 2.57
C LYS A 81 -16.53 19.69 2.10
#